data_AF-A0A8S3C495-F1
#
_entry.id   AF-A0A8S3C495-F1
#
_cell.length_a   1.000
_cell.length_b   1.000
_cell.length_c   1.000
_cell.angle_alpha   90.00
_cell.angle_beta   90.00
_cell.angle_gamma   90.00
#
_symmetry.space_group_name_H-M   'P 1'
#
loop_
_entity.id
_entity.type
_entity.pdbx_description
1 polymer ?
#
loop_
_entity_poly.entity_id
_entity_poly.type
_entity_poly.pdbx_seq_one_letter_code
_entity_poly.pdbx_strand_id
1 'polypeptide(L)'
;MSSLGANNSNSATSTTNNNEESKTTIYSMLTDQPITIPDSCLFGTCRPVSEFEKLNCIGKGTYGVVYRGRDKISQEIVALKKVRMENEQWGLPISSMREINLLLNLRHENIVELREVAVGKSLRSIFLVMTYCEQDLASLLDNMSQPFTEAQVKCIGLQLFRGLNYAHKRFIVHRDIKVSNLLLTDHGYLKIADFGLARQFTLPNGSMTPMVVTLWYRAPELLFGSKYQTTAIDIWSAGCVLGELLCHRPLLPGRSEIQQIDLIIEMFGTPTEKIW
;
A
#
# COMPACT_ATOMS: atom_id res chain seq x y z
N MET A 1 47.63 -63.28 -41.46
CA MET A 1 48.89 -62.53 -41.36
C MET A 1 48.51 -61.07 -41.16
N SER A 2 48.88 -60.33 -40.14
CA SER A 2 49.67 -60.55 -38.93
C SER A 2 49.42 -59.32 -38.06
N SER A 3 49.36 -59.55 -36.76
CA SER A 3 49.27 -58.63 -35.63
C SER A 3 50.26 -57.45 -35.64
N LEU A 4 49.92 -56.40 -34.87
CA LEU A 4 50.71 -55.74 -33.79
C LEU A 4 49.89 -54.51 -33.33
N GLY A 5 49.39 -54.44 -32.10
CA GLY A 5 50.10 -54.08 -30.86
C GLY A 5 49.94 -52.56 -30.63
N ALA A 6 49.66 -51.97 -29.46
CA ALA A 6 49.72 -52.42 -28.08
C ALA A 6 49.00 -51.40 -27.15
N ASN A 7 48.69 -51.87 -25.94
CA ASN A 7 48.66 -51.19 -24.63
C ASN A 7 47.78 -49.93 -24.41
N ASN A 8 46.69 -49.99 -23.65
CA ASN A 8 46.55 -50.23 -22.20
C ASN A 8 46.77 -48.97 -21.34
N SER A 9 45.68 -48.42 -20.79
CA SER A 9 45.60 -48.00 -19.38
C SER A 9 44.15 -47.75 -18.98
N ASN A 10 43.52 -48.76 -18.38
CA ASN A 10 42.46 -48.55 -17.42
C ASN A 10 43.09 -48.07 -16.11
N SER A 11 42.66 -46.92 -15.59
CA SER A 11 42.63 -46.67 -14.15
C SER A 11 41.22 -46.22 -13.77
N ALA A 12 40.54 -47.10 -13.04
CA ALA A 12 39.34 -46.76 -12.31
C ALA A 12 39.73 -45.85 -11.14
N THR A 13 39.01 -44.74 -10.92
CA THR A 13 38.74 -44.23 -9.57
C THR A 13 37.67 -43.14 -9.55
N SER A 14 36.74 -43.35 -8.62
CA SER A 14 35.98 -42.37 -7.85
C SER A 14 35.08 -41.36 -8.57
N THR A 15 33.79 -41.68 -8.53
CA THR A 15 32.68 -40.72 -8.53
C THR A 15 32.81 -39.80 -7.32
N THR A 16 33.31 -38.57 -7.50
CA THR A 16 33.17 -37.49 -6.52
C THR A 16 31.95 -36.64 -6.90
N ASN A 17 30.92 -36.73 -6.07
CA ASN A 17 29.79 -35.81 -6.04
C ASN A 17 30.30 -34.39 -5.72
N ASN A 18 30.36 -33.50 -6.71
CA ASN A 18 30.53 -32.07 -6.49
C ASN A 18 29.15 -31.39 -6.55
N ASN A 19 28.42 -31.43 -5.43
CA ASN A 19 27.40 -30.43 -5.14
C ASN A 19 28.11 -29.24 -4.46
N GLU A 20 28.74 -28.36 -5.24
CA GLU A 20 29.14 -27.04 -4.75
C GLU A 20 27.95 -26.09 -4.91
N GLU A 21 27.21 -25.87 -3.82
CA GLU A 21 26.21 -24.81 -3.74
C GLU A 21 26.90 -23.44 -3.90
N SER A 22 26.59 -22.74 -4.99
CA SER A 22 27.17 -21.43 -5.32
C SER A 22 26.71 -20.36 -4.31
N LYS A 23 27.54 -20.06 -3.31
CA LYS A 23 27.29 -18.97 -2.35
C LYS A 23 27.32 -17.62 -3.05
N THR A 24 26.20 -16.89 -2.99
CA THR A 24 26.14 -15.55 -3.62
C THR A 24 26.89 -14.55 -2.76
N THR A 25 27.87 -13.87 -3.38
CA THR A 25 28.75 -12.92 -2.72
C THR A 25 28.57 -11.55 -3.36
N ILE A 26 28.38 -10.51 -2.54
CA ILE A 26 28.36 -9.11 -2.99
C ILE A 26 29.58 -8.38 -2.44
N TYR A 27 30.09 -7.38 -3.16
CA TYR A 27 31.26 -6.62 -2.71
C TYR A 27 30.82 -5.30 -2.06
N SER A 28 31.39 -5.01 -0.89
CA SER A 28 31.18 -3.74 -0.20
C SER A 28 31.77 -2.59 -1.02
N MET A 29 30.96 -1.61 -1.43
CA MET A 29 31.48 -0.44 -2.16
C MET A 29 32.36 0.50 -1.30
N LEU A 30 32.40 0.30 0.03
CA LEU A 30 33.19 1.11 0.95
C LEU A 30 34.54 0.47 1.31
N THR A 31 34.61 -0.86 1.28
CA THR A 31 35.78 -1.61 1.76
C THR A 31 36.35 -2.57 0.72
N ASP A 32 35.66 -2.71 -0.42
CA ASP A 32 35.95 -3.66 -1.50
C ASP A 32 36.11 -5.12 -1.03
N GLN A 33 35.52 -5.43 0.13
CA GLN A 33 35.57 -6.76 0.72
C GLN A 33 34.36 -7.59 0.28
N PRO A 34 34.54 -8.90 0.01
CA PRO A 34 33.44 -9.81 -0.28
C PRO A 34 32.58 -10.03 0.98
N ILE A 35 31.28 -9.76 0.85
CA ILE A 35 30.24 -10.10 1.82
C ILE A 35 29.50 -11.31 1.28
N THR A 36 29.73 -12.47 1.89
CA THR A 36 28.94 -13.67 1.61
C THR A 36 27.54 -13.48 2.16
N ILE A 37 26.53 -13.52 1.30
CA ILE A 37 25.14 -13.49 1.73
C ILE A 37 24.79 -14.90 2.21
N PRO A 38 24.35 -15.09 3.46
CA PRO A 38 23.85 -16.38 3.91
C PRO A 38 22.69 -16.84 3.02
N ASP A 39 22.59 -18.14 2.71
CA ASP A 39 21.51 -18.65 1.86
C ASP A 39 20.11 -18.40 2.45
N SER A 40 20.02 -18.26 3.77
CA SER A 40 18.82 -17.82 4.49
C SER A 40 18.39 -16.38 4.18
N CYS A 41 19.32 -15.53 3.76
CA CYS A 41 19.09 -14.13 3.42
C CYS A 41 18.89 -13.92 1.90
N LEU A 42 19.32 -14.86 1.06
CA LEU A 42 19.30 -14.73 -0.40
C LEU A 42 17.90 -14.50 -0.99
N PHE A 43 16.87 -15.09 -0.37
CA PHE A 43 15.48 -15.02 -0.83
C PHE A 43 14.56 -14.20 0.08
N GLY A 44 15.08 -13.70 1.21
CA GLY A 44 14.28 -13.11 2.30
C GLY A 44 13.44 -14.15 3.05
N THR A 45 13.20 -13.93 4.35
CA THR A 45 12.36 -14.82 5.18
C THR A 45 10.97 -14.23 5.36
N CYS A 46 10.08 -14.42 4.38
CA CYS A 46 8.66 -14.12 4.56
C CYS A 46 7.99 -15.25 5.35
N ARG A 47 7.14 -14.93 6.35
CA ARG A 47 6.43 -15.96 7.12
C ARG A 47 5.41 -16.69 6.25
N PRO A 48 5.18 -17.99 6.49
CA PRO A 48 4.19 -18.72 5.73
C PRO A 48 2.77 -18.29 6.13
N VAL A 49 1.88 -18.10 5.16
CA VAL A 49 0.47 -17.72 5.42
C VAL A 49 -0.25 -18.73 6.33
N SER A 50 0.22 -19.98 6.40
CA SER A 50 -0.33 -21.01 7.31
C SER A 50 -0.16 -20.68 8.79
N GLU A 51 0.74 -19.77 9.14
CA GLU A 51 0.88 -19.23 10.51
C GLU A 51 -0.18 -18.20 10.87
N PHE A 52 -1.03 -17.82 9.92
CA PHE A 52 -2.17 -16.95 10.16
C PHE A 52 -3.47 -17.74 10.00
N GLU A 53 -4.30 -17.70 11.02
CA GLU A 53 -5.67 -18.19 10.93
C GLU A 53 -6.52 -17.15 10.21
N LYS A 54 -7.12 -17.52 9.09
CA LYS A 54 -8.00 -16.66 8.32
C LYS A 54 -9.41 -16.75 8.89
N LEU A 55 -9.93 -15.64 9.42
CA LEU A 55 -11.26 -15.53 9.98
C LEU A 55 -12.26 -15.10 8.89
N ASN A 56 -13.09 -14.10 9.16
CA ASN A 56 -14.08 -13.58 8.22
C ASN A 56 -13.48 -12.62 7.17
N CYS A 57 -14.17 -12.49 6.04
CA CYS A 57 -13.86 -11.47 5.04
C CYS A 57 -14.41 -10.12 5.51
N ILE A 58 -13.58 -9.07 5.47
CA ILE A 58 -13.93 -7.72 5.96
C ILE A 58 -13.92 -6.67 4.86
N GLY A 59 -13.38 -6.98 3.68
CA GLY A 59 -13.39 -6.05 2.55
C GLY A 59 -13.22 -6.78 1.21
N LYS A 60 -14.02 -6.38 0.22
CA LYS A 60 -13.87 -6.79 -1.18
C LYS A 60 -14.00 -5.54 -2.03
N GLY A 61 -12.92 -5.13 -2.69
CA GLY A 61 -12.92 -3.92 -3.51
C GLY A 61 -11.89 -3.97 -4.61
N THR A 62 -11.72 -2.85 -5.29
CA THR A 62 -10.78 -2.66 -6.42
C THR A 62 -9.36 -3.12 -6.10
N TYR A 63 -8.92 -2.97 -4.86
CA TYR A 63 -7.55 -3.27 -4.42
C TYR A 63 -7.35 -4.69 -3.87
N GLY A 64 -8.36 -5.55 -3.92
CA GLY A 64 -8.25 -6.94 -3.49
C GLY A 64 -9.28 -7.37 -2.45
N VAL A 65 -9.02 -8.51 -1.84
CA VAL A 65 -9.85 -9.08 -0.77
C VAL A 65 -9.08 -8.99 0.53
N VAL A 66 -9.71 -8.40 1.54
CA VAL A 66 -9.18 -8.26 2.89
C VAL A 66 -9.93 -9.21 3.82
N TYR A 67 -9.17 -9.93 4.64
CA TYR A 67 -9.70 -10.81 5.67
C TYR A 67 -9.25 -10.33 7.03
N ARG A 68 -10.12 -10.47 8.02
CA ARG A 68 -9.68 -10.51 9.41
C ARG A 68 -8.90 -11.81 9.59
N GLY A 69 -7.77 -11.75 10.27
CA GLY A 69 -6.95 -12.91 10.59
C GLY A 69 -6.49 -12.87 12.03
N ARG A 70 -5.93 -13.98 12.49
CA ARG A 70 -5.24 -14.10 13.77
C ARG A 70 -3.86 -14.65 13.52
N ASP A 71 -2.84 -13.97 14.02
CA ASP A 71 -1.48 -14.52 14.04
C ASP A 71 -1.43 -15.65 15.08
N LYS A 72 -1.08 -16.88 14.67
CA LYS A 72 -1.07 -18.03 15.57
C LYS A 72 0.05 -17.97 16.61
N ILE A 73 1.10 -17.18 16.38
CA ILE A 73 2.21 -17.03 17.31
C ILE A 73 1.86 -15.99 18.37
N SER A 74 1.57 -14.75 17.95
CA SER A 74 1.28 -13.65 18.87
C SER A 74 -0.16 -13.66 19.40
N GLN A 75 -1.06 -14.43 18.80
CA GLN A 75 -2.51 -14.44 19.05
C GLN A 75 -3.23 -13.12 18.72
N GLU A 76 -2.53 -12.14 18.16
CA GLU A 76 -3.08 -10.85 17.78
C GLU A 76 -3.99 -10.93 16.55
N ILE A 77 -4.99 -10.05 16.52
CA ILE A 77 -5.86 -9.87 15.35
C ILE A 77 -5.17 -8.95 14.33
N VAL A 78 -5.16 -9.39 13.08
CA VAL A 78 -4.52 -8.70 11.95
C VAL A 78 -5.48 -8.58 10.77
N ALA A 79 -5.19 -7.67 9.85
CA ALA A 79 -5.82 -7.60 8.55
C ALA A 79 -4.92 -8.26 7.50
N LEU A 80 -5.45 -9.23 6.76
CA LEU A 80 -4.77 -9.95 5.69
C LEU A 80 -5.29 -9.45 4.34
N LYS A 81 -4.59 -8.50 3.71
CA LYS A 81 -4.92 -8.02 2.35
C LYS A 81 -4.26 -8.93 1.33
N LYS A 82 -5.07 -9.67 0.57
CA LYS A 82 -4.56 -10.54 -0.50
C LYS A 82 -4.09 -9.69 -1.68
N VAL A 83 -2.83 -9.84 -2.07
CA VAL A 83 -2.28 -9.17 -3.26
C VAL A 83 -2.92 -9.75 -4.51
N ARG A 84 -3.39 -8.88 -5.41
CA ARG A 84 -3.94 -9.29 -6.71
C ARG A 84 -2.81 -9.64 -7.66
N MET A 85 -2.93 -10.79 -8.31
CA MET A 85 -2.03 -11.22 -9.39
C MET A 85 -2.84 -11.19 -10.69
N GLU A 86 -2.82 -10.06 -11.41
CA GLU A 86 -3.49 -9.92 -12.69
C GLU A 86 -2.56 -10.40 -13.81
N ASN A 87 -2.87 -11.55 -14.42
CA ASN A 87 -2.28 -12.07 -15.67
C ASN A 87 -0.74 -12.14 -15.81
N GLU A 88 0.03 -11.96 -14.73
CA GLU A 88 1.48 -12.08 -14.79
C GLU A 88 1.93 -13.53 -14.65
N GLN A 89 2.53 -14.05 -15.72
CA GLN A 89 3.21 -15.35 -15.74
C GLN A 89 4.55 -15.32 -14.97
N TRP A 90 5.04 -14.12 -14.61
CA TRP A 90 6.43 -13.88 -14.19
C TRP A 90 6.61 -13.38 -12.76
N GLY A 91 5.56 -13.32 -11.93
CA GLY A 91 5.68 -13.00 -10.49
C GLY A 91 4.80 -11.86 -10.02
N LEU A 92 5.28 -11.08 -9.05
CA LEU A 92 4.63 -9.89 -8.53
C LEU A 92 4.85 -8.69 -9.47
N PRO A 93 3.82 -7.86 -9.73
CA PRO A 93 4.01 -6.63 -10.48
C PRO A 93 5.03 -5.71 -9.81
N ILE A 94 5.87 -5.04 -10.60
CA ILE A 94 6.84 -4.06 -10.08
C ILE A 94 6.14 -2.95 -9.28
N SER A 95 4.91 -2.58 -9.67
CA SER A 95 4.07 -1.64 -8.93
C SER A 95 3.75 -2.14 -7.53
N SER A 96 3.40 -3.42 -7.36
CA SER A 96 3.12 -4.02 -6.07
C SER A 96 4.36 -4.10 -5.18
N MET A 97 5.53 -4.42 -5.75
CA MET A 97 6.79 -4.39 -4.99
C MET A 97 7.14 -2.98 -4.48
N ARG A 98 6.87 -1.94 -5.28
CA ARG A 98 7.05 -0.55 -4.84
C ARG A 98 6.09 -0.17 -3.72
N GLU A 99 4.82 -0.57 -3.82
CA GLU A 99 3.83 -0.35 -2.75
C GLU A 99 4.25 -1.03 -1.45
N ILE A 100 4.65 -2.30 -1.51
CA ILE A 100 5.12 -3.06 -0.34
C ILE A 100 6.33 -2.37 0.29
N ASN A 101 7.33 -1.99 -0.52
CA ASN A 101 8.53 -1.32 0.00
C ASN A 101 8.20 0.05 0.61
N LEU A 102 7.29 0.82 0.00
CA LEU A 102 6.83 2.08 0.57
C LEU A 102 6.15 1.86 1.92
N LEU A 103 5.18 0.94 1.97
CA LEU A 103 4.40 0.63 3.18
C LEU A 103 5.27 0.08 4.32
N LEU A 104 6.25 -0.78 4.04
CA LEU A 104 7.19 -1.29 5.05
C LEU A 104 8.02 -0.18 5.73
N ASN A 105 8.20 0.96 5.06
CA ASN A 105 8.94 2.11 5.56
C ASN A 105 8.04 3.17 6.23
N LEU A 106 6.72 2.97 6.28
CA LEU A 106 5.78 3.87 6.96
C LEU A 106 5.44 3.35 8.36
N ARG A 107 5.87 4.07 9.39
CA ARG A 107 5.51 3.82 10.79
C ARG A 107 5.01 5.10 11.45
N HIS A 108 3.71 5.17 11.66
CA HIS A 108 3.05 6.33 12.27
C HIS A 108 1.74 5.91 12.95
N GLU A 109 1.39 6.55 14.06
CA GLU A 109 0.15 6.23 14.81
C GLU A 109 -1.10 6.31 13.93
N ASN A 110 -1.14 7.29 13.02
CA ASN A 110 -2.27 7.56 12.13
C ASN A 110 -2.13 7.00 10.71
N ILE A 111 -1.27 6.01 10.49
CA ILE A 111 -1.17 5.28 9.22
C ILE A 111 -1.30 3.78 9.52
N VAL A 112 -2.00 3.04 8.68
CA VAL A 112 -2.07 1.58 8.83
C VAL A 112 -0.68 0.99 8.57
N GLU A 113 -0.15 0.32 9.58
CA GLU A 113 1.15 -0.32 9.50
C GLU A 113 1.07 -1.65 8.74
N LEU A 114 1.92 -1.79 7.72
CA LEU A 114 2.27 -3.07 7.14
C LEU A 114 3.34 -3.73 8.03
N ARG A 115 2.95 -4.79 8.74
CA ARG A 115 3.83 -5.49 9.67
C ARG A 115 4.82 -6.37 8.91
N GLU A 116 4.28 -7.15 7.97
CA GLU A 116 5.07 -8.11 7.19
C GLU A 116 4.31 -8.58 5.93
N VAL A 117 5.01 -9.33 5.08
CA VAL A 117 4.43 -10.03 3.94
C VAL A 117 4.43 -11.53 4.23
N ALA A 118 3.24 -12.13 4.18
CA ALA A 118 3.06 -13.57 4.35
C ALA A 118 2.85 -14.25 3.00
N VAL A 119 3.53 -15.38 2.78
CA VAL A 119 3.53 -16.10 1.50
C VAL A 119 3.03 -17.54 1.65
N GLY A 120 2.23 -18.00 0.70
CA GLY A 120 1.78 -19.39 0.63
C GLY A 120 2.56 -20.20 -0.41
N LYS A 121 2.17 -21.47 -0.58
CA LYS A 121 2.81 -22.41 -1.53
C LYS A 121 2.66 -22.02 -3.02
N SER A 122 1.80 -21.06 -3.33
CA SER A 122 1.52 -20.58 -4.69
C SER A 122 1.81 -19.10 -4.77
N LEU A 123 2.33 -18.63 -5.92
CA LEU A 123 2.52 -17.21 -6.22
C LEU A 123 1.23 -16.40 -6.06
N ARG A 124 0.05 -17.01 -6.16
CA ARG A 124 -1.25 -16.35 -5.93
C ARG A 124 -1.65 -16.23 -4.46
N SER A 125 -0.78 -16.62 -3.53
CA SER A 125 -1.03 -16.67 -2.09
C SER A 125 -0.12 -15.71 -1.33
N ILE A 126 -0.04 -14.47 -1.79
CA ILE A 126 0.71 -13.40 -1.12
C ILE A 126 -0.27 -12.50 -0.39
N PHE A 127 0.02 -12.26 0.89
CA PHE A 127 -0.82 -11.48 1.78
C PHE A 127 0.03 -10.41 2.47
N LEU A 128 -0.50 -9.20 2.50
CA LEU A 128 0.03 -8.13 3.33
C LEU A 128 -0.61 -8.26 4.71
N VAL A 129 0.23 -8.45 5.73
CA VAL A 129 -0.20 -8.55 7.13
C VAL A 129 -0.16 -7.16 7.72
N MET A 130 -1.34 -6.58 7.93
CA MET A 130 -1.50 -5.19 8.36
C MET A 130 -2.15 -5.13 9.74
N THR A 131 -1.99 -4.00 10.41
CA THR A 131 -2.75 -3.71 11.64
C THR A 131 -4.25 -3.75 11.35
N TYR A 132 -4.99 -4.50 12.16
CA TYR A 132 -6.45 -4.55 12.08
C TYR A 132 -7.07 -3.26 12.65
N CYS A 133 -8.16 -2.82 12.03
CA CYS A 133 -9.03 -1.76 12.52
C CYS A 133 -10.47 -2.25 12.41
N GLU A 134 -11.31 -1.81 13.33
CA GLU A 134 -12.66 -2.33 13.54
C GLU A 134 -13.59 -1.94 12.39
N GLN A 135 -13.47 -0.71 11.90
CA GLN A 135 -14.35 -0.16 10.88
C GLN A 135 -13.70 1.01 10.13
N ASP A 136 -14.19 1.27 8.92
CA ASP A 136 -13.92 2.50 8.18
C ASP A 136 -14.95 3.59 8.52
N LEU A 137 -14.58 4.86 8.28
CA LEU A 137 -15.47 5.99 8.56
C LEU A 137 -16.72 6.00 7.68
N ALA A 138 -16.70 5.41 6.48
CA ALA A 138 -17.89 5.36 5.62
C ALA A 138 -18.96 4.46 6.25
N SER A 139 -18.56 3.23 6.57
CA SER A 139 -19.42 2.26 7.27
C SER A 139 -19.92 2.82 8.60
N LEU A 140 -19.09 3.57 9.33
CA LEU A 140 -19.51 4.21 10.57
C LEU A 140 -20.55 5.31 10.31
N LEU A 141 -20.33 6.20 9.34
CA LEU A 141 -21.31 7.24 8.97
C LEU A 141 -22.66 6.65 8.55
N ASP A 142 -22.67 5.56 7.80
CA ASP A 142 -23.91 4.91 7.34
C ASP A 142 -24.73 4.28 8.48
N ASN A 143 -24.08 3.87 9.58
CA ASN A 143 -24.72 3.13 10.68
C ASN A 143 -24.96 3.97 11.95
N MET A 144 -24.42 5.19 12.02
CA MET A 144 -24.61 6.07 13.17
C MET A 144 -25.99 6.75 13.13
N SER A 145 -26.68 6.75 14.27
CA SER A 145 -27.96 7.45 14.41
C SER A 145 -27.82 8.95 14.65
N GLN A 146 -26.63 9.39 15.07
CA GLN A 146 -26.31 10.79 15.34
C GLN A 146 -24.99 11.17 14.67
N PRO A 147 -24.88 12.39 14.11
CA PRO A 147 -23.63 12.91 13.60
C PRO A 147 -22.51 12.92 14.65
N PHE A 148 -21.26 12.95 14.20
CA PHE A 148 -20.15 13.29 15.06
C PHE A 148 -20.33 14.70 15.65
N THR A 149 -20.02 14.85 16.93
CA THR A 149 -19.88 16.17 17.55
C THR A 149 -18.69 16.91 16.96
N GLU A 150 -18.70 18.24 16.98
CA GLU A 150 -17.57 19.05 16.50
C GLU A 150 -16.24 18.69 17.20
N ALA A 151 -16.30 18.31 18.49
CA ALA A 151 -15.14 17.86 19.24
C ALA A 151 -14.56 16.55 18.68
N GLN A 152 -15.43 15.59 18.33
CA GLN A 152 -15.01 14.34 17.69
C GLN A 152 -14.45 14.60 16.28
N VAL A 153 -15.10 15.44 15.47
CA VAL A 153 -14.58 15.80 14.14
C VAL A 153 -13.22 16.47 14.24
N LYS A 154 -13.02 17.38 15.21
CA LYS A 154 -11.73 18.01 15.47
C LYS A 154 -10.66 17.00 15.87
N CYS A 155 -11.01 16.01 16.69
CA CYS A 155 -10.10 14.92 17.07
C CYS A 155 -9.70 14.08 15.85
N ILE A 156 -10.66 13.66 15.03
CA ILE A 156 -10.42 12.91 13.79
C ILE A 156 -9.56 13.73 12.83
N GLY A 157 -9.88 15.01 12.63
CA GLY A 157 -9.11 15.90 11.75
C GLY A 157 -7.67 16.09 12.21
N LEU A 158 -7.43 16.26 13.51
CA LEU A 158 -6.08 16.36 14.05
C LEU A 158 -5.25 15.11 13.74
N GLN A 159 -5.83 13.92 13.92
CA GLN A 159 -5.19 12.65 13.61
C GLN A 159 -4.93 12.47 12.10
N LEU A 160 -5.90 12.85 11.26
CA LEU A 160 -5.77 12.81 9.81
C LEU A 160 -4.60 13.69 9.33
N PHE A 161 -4.54 14.93 9.80
CA PHE A 161 -3.48 15.85 9.40
C PHE A 161 -2.11 15.46 9.95
N ARG A 162 -2.03 14.81 11.13
CA ARG A 162 -0.76 14.23 11.62
C ARG A 162 -0.26 13.13 10.68
N GLY A 163 -1.13 12.21 10.28
CA GLY A 163 -0.80 11.15 9.32
C GLY A 163 -0.37 11.70 7.95
N LEU A 164 -1.11 12.67 7.41
CA LEU A 164 -0.77 13.33 6.15
C LEU A 164 0.56 14.06 6.23
N ASN A 165 0.80 14.86 7.28
CA ASN A 165 2.07 15.56 7.49
C ASN A 165 3.26 14.57 7.54
N TYR A 166 3.09 13.43 8.22
CA TYR A 166 4.12 12.38 8.26
C TYR A 166 4.46 11.84 6.86
N ALA A 167 3.44 11.55 6.04
CA ALA A 167 3.60 11.05 4.67
C ALA A 167 4.20 12.12 3.74
N HIS A 168 3.69 13.35 3.81
CA HIS A 168 4.11 14.48 2.98
C HIS A 168 5.58 14.86 3.23
N LYS A 169 6.06 14.80 4.49
CA LYS A 169 7.49 14.98 4.82
C LYS A 169 8.41 13.92 4.21
N ARG A 170 7.86 12.78 3.79
CA ARG A 170 8.56 11.70 3.08
C ARG A 170 8.30 11.73 1.58
N PHE A 171 7.77 12.84 1.07
CA PHE A 171 7.43 13.04 -0.34
C PHE A 171 6.39 12.06 -0.87
N ILE A 172 5.52 11.53 0.00
CA ILE A 172 4.46 10.59 -0.38
C ILE A 172 3.13 11.34 -0.43
N VAL A 173 2.47 11.29 -1.57
CA VAL A 173 1.11 11.81 -1.76
C VAL A 173 0.14 10.64 -1.84
N HIS A 174 -0.94 10.66 -1.06
CA HIS A 174 -1.87 9.53 -0.93
C HIS A 174 -2.82 9.40 -2.12
N ARG A 175 -3.39 10.52 -2.60
CA ARG A 175 -4.23 10.63 -3.81
C ARG A 175 -5.60 9.93 -3.76
N ASP A 176 -5.99 9.36 -2.62
CA ASP A 176 -7.27 8.65 -2.44
C ASP A 176 -7.77 8.79 -1.00
N ILE A 177 -7.66 9.99 -0.43
CA ILE A 177 -8.22 10.29 0.89
C ILE A 177 -9.73 10.42 0.75
N LYS A 178 -10.45 9.56 1.46
CA LYS A 178 -11.92 9.49 1.52
C LYS A 178 -12.34 8.68 2.74
N VAL A 179 -13.59 8.81 3.18
CA VAL A 179 -14.08 8.16 4.42
C VAL A 179 -13.90 6.63 4.41
N SER A 180 -13.97 5.97 3.25
CA SER A 180 -13.76 4.50 3.16
C SER A 180 -12.31 4.05 3.33
N ASN A 181 -11.34 4.97 3.19
CA ASN A 181 -9.91 4.71 3.35
C ASN A 181 -9.37 5.22 4.69
N LEU A 182 -10.26 5.71 5.56
CA LEU A 182 -9.93 6.16 6.90
C LEU A 182 -10.52 5.15 7.90
N LEU A 183 -9.66 4.42 8.58
CA LEU A 183 -10.07 3.39 9.52
C LEU A 183 -10.02 3.92 10.95
N LEU A 184 -10.89 3.40 11.81
CA LEU A 184 -10.88 3.65 13.25
C LEU A 184 -10.60 2.36 14.01
N THR A 185 -9.72 2.47 15.01
CA THR A 185 -9.56 1.41 16.00
C THR A 185 -10.68 1.46 17.04
N ASP A 186 -10.87 0.38 17.80
CA ASP A 186 -11.73 0.30 18.99
C ASP A 186 -11.39 1.35 20.05
N HIS A 187 -10.12 1.74 20.15
CA HIS A 187 -9.64 2.81 21.01
C HIS A 187 -9.80 4.24 20.45
N GLY A 188 -10.40 4.40 19.27
CA GLY A 188 -10.65 5.72 18.66
C GLY A 188 -9.45 6.34 17.93
N TYR A 189 -8.43 5.54 17.59
CA TYR A 189 -7.32 6.01 16.76
C TYR A 189 -7.69 5.94 15.28
N LEU A 190 -7.53 7.06 14.58
CA LEU A 190 -7.67 7.12 13.13
C LEU A 190 -6.42 6.58 12.47
N LYS A 191 -6.56 5.70 11.49
CA LYS A 191 -5.49 5.20 10.64
C LYS A 191 -5.82 5.38 9.16
N ILE A 192 -4.95 6.09 8.44
CA ILE A 192 -5.03 6.24 7.00
C ILE A 192 -4.62 4.92 6.35
N ALA A 193 -5.47 4.38 5.50
CA ALA A 193 -5.29 3.11 4.81
C ALA A 193 -5.23 3.28 3.29
N ASP A 194 -4.79 2.22 2.63
CA ASP A 194 -4.83 2.06 1.16
C ASP A 194 -3.95 3.03 0.36
N PHE A 195 -2.64 2.84 0.50
CA PHE A 195 -1.61 3.53 -0.29
C PHE A 195 -1.44 2.93 -1.70
N GLY A 196 -2.40 2.13 -2.19
CA GLY A 196 -2.32 1.50 -3.52
C GLY A 196 -2.24 2.49 -4.68
N LEU A 197 -2.72 3.73 -4.47
CA LEU A 197 -2.59 4.83 -5.41
C LEU A 197 -1.52 5.86 -5.03
N ALA A 198 -0.88 5.66 -3.88
CA ALA A 198 0.12 6.59 -3.37
C ALA A 198 1.35 6.60 -4.27
N ARG A 199 1.97 7.77 -4.40
CA ARG A 199 3.22 7.92 -5.15
C ARG A 199 4.20 8.77 -4.40
N GLN A 200 5.46 8.36 -4.48
CA GLN A 200 6.57 9.23 -4.12
C GLN A 200 6.74 10.26 -5.24
N PHE A 201 6.69 11.54 -4.89
CA PHE A 201 6.92 12.60 -5.86
C PHE A 201 8.43 12.69 -6.12
N THR A 202 8.86 12.42 -7.36
CA THR A 202 10.23 12.64 -7.80
C THR A 202 10.33 13.98 -8.51
N LEU A 203 11.38 14.75 -8.19
CA LEU A 203 11.81 15.88 -9.00
C LEU A 203 12.73 15.34 -10.12
N PRO A 204 12.48 15.64 -11.41
CA PRO A 204 11.41 16.48 -11.96
C PRO A 204 10.05 15.77 -12.06
N ASN A 205 8.98 16.55 -11.91
CA ASN A 205 7.59 16.10 -11.85
C ASN A 205 7.20 15.37 -13.15
N GLY A 206 7.30 14.03 -13.16
CA GLY A 206 6.84 13.22 -14.27
C GLY A 206 5.32 13.36 -14.45
N SER A 207 4.86 13.36 -15.70
CA SER A 207 3.44 13.41 -16.04
C SER A 207 2.68 12.28 -15.33
N MET A 208 1.69 12.63 -14.51
CA MET A 208 0.88 11.66 -13.78
C MET A 208 -0.37 11.27 -14.56
N THR A 209 -0.64 9.96 -14.66
CA THR A 209 -1.84 9.42 -15.30
C THR A 209 -3.11 9.91 -14.57
N PRO A 210 -4.13 10.41 -15.28
CA PRO A 210 -5.44 10.67 -14.71
C PRO A 210 -6.00 9.35 -14.19
N MET A 211 -6.42 9.29 -12.92
CA MET A 211 -7.01 8.08 -12.36
C MET A 211 -8.51 8.25 -12.17
N VAL A 212 -9.23 7.18 -12.52
CA VAL A 212 -10.67 7.01 -12.27
C VAL A 212 -10.85 6.70 -10.78
N VAL A 213 -10.96 7.75 -9.97
CA VAL A 213 -11.16 7.67 -8.50
C VAL A 213 -12.48 8.36 -8.13
N THR A 214 -13.02 8.02 -6.95
CA THR A 214 -14.17 8.66 -6.32
C THR A 214 -14.12 10.18 -6.49
N LEU A 215 -15.12 10.71 -7.19
CA LEU A 215 -15.11 12.09 -7.67
C LEU A 215 -15.27 13.12 -6.54
N TRP A 216 -15.95 12.74 -5.47
CA TRP A 216 -16.43 13.64 -4.41
C TRP A 216 -15.32 14.34 -3.61
N TYR A 217 -14.13 13.74 -3.55
CA TYR A 217 -12.97 14.25 -2.81
C TYR A 217 -11.91 14.85 -3.73
N ARG A 218 -12.16 14.90 -5.05
CA ARG A 218 -11.15 15.30 -6.03
C ARG A 218 -10.91 16.80 -6.01
N ALA A 219 -9.65 17.19 -5.95
CA ALA A 219 -9.22 18.58 -5.97
C ALA A 219 -9.47 19.26 -7.34
N PRO A 220 -9.72 20.59 -7.39
CA PRO A 220 -10.02 21.31 -8.63
C PRO A 220 -8.94 21.14 -9.70
N GLU A 221 -7.66 21.20 -9.34
CA GLU A 221 -6.56 21.03 -10.29
C GLU A 221 -6.54 19.65 -10.95
N LEU A 222 -7.05 18.62 -10.27
CA LEU A 222 -7.20 17.29 -10.87
C LEU A 222 -8.39 17.24 -11.84
N LEU A 223 -9.48 17.96 -11.54
CA LEU A 223 -10.65 18.07 -12.42
C LEU A 223 -10.32 18.85 -13.70
N PHE A 224 -9.47 19.87 -13.60
CA PHE A 224 -8.98 20.64 -14.75
C PHE A 224 -7.80 19.97 -15.49
N GLY A 225 -7.40 18.75 -15.10
CA GLY A 225 -6.37 18.00 -15.80
C GLY A 225 -4.94 18.52 -15.61
N SER A 226 -4.65 19.21 -14.50
CA SER A 226 -3.30 19.65 -14.17
C SER A 226 -2.33 18.47 -14.15
N LYS A 227 -1.21 18.63 -14.85
CA LYS A 227 -0.09 17.68 -14.82
C LYS A 227 0.71 17.79 -13.53
N TYR A 228 0.59 18.92 -12.81
CA TYR A 228 1.29 19.19 -11.57
C TYR A 228 0.38 18.84 -10.40
N GLN A 229 0.69 17.73 -9.74
CA GLN A 229 -0.01 17.25 -8.55
C GLN A 229 0.91 17.46 -7.36
N THR A 230 0.45 18.14 -6.32
CA THR A 230 1.23 18.38 -5.10
C THR A 230 0.57 17.69 -3.92
N THR A 231 1.13 17.83 -2.72
CA THR A 231 0.49 17.40 -1.48
C THR A 231 -0.86 18.09 -1.22
N ALA A 232 -1.14 19.22 -1.88
CA ALA A 232 -2.38 19.98 -1.74
C ALA A 232 -3.64 19.17 -2.09
N ILE A 233 -3.55 18.19 -3.00
CA ILE A 233 -4.71 17.35 -3.36
C ILE A 233 -5.20 16.51 -2.18
N ASP A 234 -4.30 16.06 -1.32
CA ASP A 234 -4.67 15.31 -0.11
C ASP A 234 -5.29 16.25 0.93
N ILE A 235 -4.84 17.51 0.99
CA ILE A 235 -5.39 18.53 1.89
C ILE A 235 -6.81 18.92 1.47
N TRP A 236 -7.06 19.08 0.17
CA TRP A 236 -8.42 19.27 -0.36
C TRP A 236 -9.34 18.11 0.01
N SER A 237 -8.87 16.88 -0.26
CA SER A 237 -9.62 15.65 0.05
C SER A 237 -9.94 15.54 1.54
N ALA A 238 -8.97 15.86 2.41
CA ALA A 238 -9.17 15.91 3.86
C ALA A 238 -10.19 16.98 4.27
N GLY A 239 -10.21 18.15 3.62
CA GLY A 239 -11.24 19.16 3.82
C GLY A 239 -12.65 18.64 3.49
N CYS A 240 -12.79 17.93 2.37
CA CYS A 240 -14.05 17.29 1.98
C CYS A 240 -14.50 16.24 3.01
N VAL A 241 -13.58 15.42 3.52
CA VAL A 241 -13.86 14.47 4.62
C VAL A 241 -14.35 15.20 5.86
N LEU A 242 -13.68 16.27 6.30
CA LEU A 242 -14.12 17.01 7.49
C LEU A 242 -15.50 17.65 7.31
N GLY A 243 -15.78 18.21 6.13
CA GLY A 243 -17.11 18.73 5.82
C GLY A 243 -18.18 17.63 5.83
N GLU A 244 -17.88 16.45 5.29
CA GLU A 244 -18.79 15.31 5.33
C GLU A 244 -19.06 14.81 6.77
N LEU A 245 -18.03 14.78 7.62
CA LEU A 245 -18.19 14.42 9.03
C LEU A 245 -19.04 15.43 9.79
N LEU A 246 -18.90 16.73 9.52
CA LEU A 246 -19.71 17.79 10.14
C LEU A 246 -21.15 17.79 9.64
N CYS A 247 -21.36 17.62 8.34
CA CYS A 247 -22.68 17.66 7.73
C CYS A 247 -23.42 16.32 7.80
N HIS A 248 -22.73 15.24 8.16
CA HIS A 248 -23.24 13.87 8.16
C HIS A 248 -23.83 13.44 6.81
N ARG A 249 -23.29 14.01 5.73
CA ARG A 249 -23.64 13.73 4.33
C ARG A 249 -22.46 14.16 3.45
N PRO A 250 -22.27 13.54 2.28
CA PRO A 250 -21.20 13.93 1.36
C PRO A 250 -21.22 15.42 1.05
N LEU A 251 -20.05 16.07 1.15
CA LEU A 251 -19.94 17.53 0.99
C LEU A 251 -20.16 17.98 -0.46
N LEU A 252 -19.57 17.27 -1.42
CA LEU A 252 -19.61 17.60 -2.85
C LEU A 252 -19.92 16.32 -3.68
N PRO A 253 -21.17 15.82 -3.69
CA PRO A 253 -21.54 14.55 -4.31
C PRO A 253 -21.78 14.66 -5.83
N GLY A 254 -20.80 15.12 -6.60
CA GLY A 254 -20.90 15.20 -8.05
C GLY A 254 -21.01 13.82 -8.71
N ARG A 255 -21.81 13.72 -9.78
CA ARG A 255 -22.01 12.50 -10.59
C ARG A 255 -21.20 12.51 -11.90
N SER A 256 -20.70 13.67 -12.31
CA SER A 256 -19.81 13.87 -13.46
C SER A 256 -18.77 14.93 -13.12
N GLU A 257 -17.61 14.92 -13.79
CA GLU A 257 -16.53 15.89 -13.53
C GLU A 257 -17.03 17.34 -13.66
N ILE A 258 -17.89 17.60 -14.64
CA ILE A 258 -18.55 18.90 -14.84
C ILE A 258 -19.43 19.25 -13.62
N GLN A 259 -20.29 18.33 -13.17
CA GLN A 259 -21.12 18.58 -12.00
C GLN A 259 -20.29 18.77 -10.72
N GLN A 260 -19.15 18.06 -10.60
CA GLN A 260 -18.25 18.25 -9.47
C GLN A 260 -17.65 19.66 -9.47
N ILE A 261 -17.23 20.17 -10.64
CA ILE A 261 -16.76 21.54 -10.81
C ILE A 261 -17.87 22.53 -10.46
N ASP A 262 -19.09 22.31 -10.93
CA ASP A 262 -20.24 23.19 -10.64
C ASP A 262 -20.50 23.29 -9.13
N LEU A 263 -20.49 22.16 -8.41
CA LEU A 263 -20.66 22.12 -6.95
C LEU A 263 -19.53 22.87 -6.21
N ILE A 264 -18.29 22.75 -6.70
CA ILE A 264 -17.14 23.46 -6.13
C ILE A 264 -17.30 24.97 -6.32
N ILE A 265 -17.70 25.40 -7.52
CA ILE A 265 -17.92 26.81 -7.86
C ILE A 265 -19.10 27.38 -7.07
N GLU A 266 -20.17 26.63 -6.88
CA GLU A 266 -21.32 27.05 -6.06
C GLU A 266 -20.90 27.29 -4.60
N MET A 267 -19.99 26.47 -4.07
CA MET A 267 -19.52 26.55 -2.69
C MET A 267 -18.47 27.65 -2.45
N PHE A 268 -17.50 27.80 -3.34
CA PHE A 268 -16.33 28.67 -3.13
C PHE A 268 -16.29 29.89 -4.06
N GLY A 269 -17.20 29.97 -5.04
CA GLY A 269 -17.17 30.95 -6.12
C GLY A 269 -16.31 30.49 -7.30
N THR A 270 -16.48 31.17 -8.44
CA THR A 270 -15.69 30.91 -9.65
C THR A 270 -14.22 31.29 -9.43
N PRO A 271 -13.26 30.40 -9.76
CA PRO A 271 -11.84 30.74 -9.72
C PRO A 271 -11.54 32.01 -10.55
N THR A 272 -10.73 32.92 -10.01
CA THR A 272 -10.26 34.12 -10.71
C THR A 272 -8.74 34.24 -10.55
N GLU A 273 -8.06 34.99 -11.41
CA GLU A 273 -6.59 35.19 -11.34
C GLU A 273 -6.09 35.72 -9.99
N LYS A 274 -6.98 36.26 -9.13
CA LYS A 274 -6.62 36.70 -7.77
C LYS A 274 -6.57 35.57 -6.74
N ILE A 275 -7.29 34.47 -6.98
CA ILE A 275 -7.47 33.36 -6.02
C ILE A 275 -6.90 32.03 -6.53
N TRP A 276 -6.66 31.90 -7.84
CA TRP A 276 -6.06 30.71 -8.47
C TRP A 276 -5.34 31.07 -9.76
#